data_AF-A0A315QZ21-F1
#
_entry.id   AF-A0A315QZ21-F1
#
_cell.length_a   1.000
_cell.length_b   1.000
_cell.length_c   1.000
_cell.angle_alpha   90.00
_cell.angle_beta   90.00
_cell.angle_gamma   90.00
#
_symmetry.space_group_name_H-M   'P 1'
#
loop_
_entity.id
_entity.type
_entity.pdbx_description
1 polymer ?
#
loop_
_entity_poly.entity_id
_entity_poly.type
_entity_poly.pdbx_seq_one_letter_code
_entity_poly.pdbx_strand_id
1 'polypeptide(L)'
;MNFDNNKLVKIIKFSLCFIITFIPSIMYLHLVEGGQTATEFWGSFINLDFYSYYKMIFFLTASFFLLITFLKYVDLNGIKKTNYYLPAAVYSIFAVLSSFKAEYKEIVIKGFPDRYENIFVLLGYLLLVVAAVNIVDNKKSFKLILKALFISAFILAIHGILQFYNYDLLATEFGRKLITPDGLDFFVDRLSFIGRRIIYSTMYNPNYVGSYASMVGILALGLYSSSQKNKKLFI
;
A
#
# COMPACT_ATOMS: atom_id res chain seq x y z
N MET A 1 -30.81 4.96 -12.94
CA MET A 1 -29.61 5.00 -13.82
C MET A 1 -28.99 3.60 -13.81
N ASN A 2 -29.32 2.74 -14.79
CA ASN A 2 -28.79 1.36 -14.85
C ASN A 2 -27.29 1.41 -15.13
N PHE A 3 -26.49 1.34 -14.06
CA PHE A 3 -25.05 1.20 -14.19
C PHE A 3 -24.78 -0.21 -14.72
N ASP A 4 -24.18 -0.31 -15.91
CA ASP A 4 -23.79 -1.58 -16.50
C ASP A 4 -22.82 -2.31 -15.54
N ASN A 5 -23.21 -3.53 -15.13
CA ASN A 5 -22.44 -4.38 -14.23
C ASN A 5 -21.00 -4.59 -14.73
N ASN A 6 -20.81 -4.72 -16.05
CA ASN A 6 -19.49 -4.86 -16.65
C ASN A 6 -18.61 -3.63 -16.44
N LYS A 7 -19.20 -2.43 -16.48
CA LYS A 7 -18.51 -1.17 -16.20
C LYS A 7 -18.07 -1.12 -14.74
N LEU A 8 -18.93 -1.55 -13.83
CA LEU A 8 -18.63 -1.57 -12.39
C LEU A 8 -17.47 -2.52 -12.06
N VAL A 9 -17.48 -3.73 -12.62
CA VAL A 9 -16.39 -4.70 -12.48
C VAL A 9 -15.07 -4.13 -13.02
N LYS A 10 -15.09 -3.42 -14.15
CA LYS A 10 -13.90 -2.76 -14.70
C LYS A 10 -13.36 -1.67 -13.77
N ILE A 11 -14.24 -0.86 -13.19
CA ILE A 11 -13.86 0.20 -12.22
C ILE A 11 -13.20 -0.44 -10.99
N ILE A 12 -13.78 -1.50 -10.43
CA ILE A 12 -13.19 -2.16 -9.26
C ILE A 12 -11.82 -2.76 -9.58
N LYS A 13 -11.66 -3.42 -10.73
CA LYS A 13 -10.35 -3.94 -11.19
C LYS A 13 -9.32 -2.82 -11.35
N PHE A 14 -9.75 -1.68 -11.90
CA PHE A 14 -8.91 -0.51 -12.02
C PHE A 14 -8.46 0.01 -10.65
N SER A 15 -9.38 0.17 -9.68
CA SER A 15 -9.04 0.61 -8.33
C SER A 15 -8.04 -0.33 -7.65
N LEU A 16 -8.24 -1.64 -7.75
CA LEU A 16 -7.29 -2.63 -7.22
C LEU A 16 -5.90 -2.50 -7.86
N CYS A 17 -5.83 -2.38 -9.19
CA CYS A 17 -4.55 -2.19 -9.88
C CYS A 17 -3.89 -0.87 -9.52
N PHE A 18 -4.67 0.20 -9.42
CA PHE A 18 -4.17 1.52 -9.05
C PHE A 18 -3.51 1.47 -7.67
N ILE A 19 -4.20 0.87 -6.70
CA ILE A 19 -3.66 0.71 -5.34
C ILE A 19 -2.38 -0.11 -5.35
N ILE A 20 -2.39 -1.28 -6.01
CA ILE A 20 -1.23 -2.18 -6.06
C ILE A 20 -0.02 -1.54 -6.75
N THR A 21 -0.24 -0.79 -7.83
CA THR A 21 0.85 -0.26 -8.66
C THR A 21 1.41 1.06 -8.14
N PHE A 22 0.55 2.01 -7.79
CA PHE A 22 1.00 3.39 -7.56
C PHE A 22 1.26 3.68 -6.09
N ILE A 23 0.42 3.20 -5.17
CA ILE A 23 0.51 3.56 -3.75
C ILE A 23 1.86 3.22 -3.13
N PRO A 24 2.47 2.04 -3.40
CA PRO A 24 3.79 1.75 -2.85
C PRO A 24 4.85 2.78 -3.24
N SER A 25 4.71 3.44 -4.40
CA SER A 25 5.70 4.37 -4.94
C SER A 25 5.47 5.83 -4.53
N ILE A 26 4.34 6.15 -3.88
CA ILE A 26 4.03 7.53 -3.47
C ILE A 26 5.01 7.96 -2.38
N MET A 27 5.67 9.10 -2.57
CA MET A 27 6.44 9.77 -1.53
C MET A 27 6.22 11.27 -1.65
N TYR A 28 5.97 11.91 -0.52
CA TYR A 28 5.82 13.36 -0.44
C TYR A 28 5.97 13.80 1.01
N LEU A 29 6.68 14.89 1.26
CA LEU A 29 6.96 15.38 2.60
C LEU A 29 5.70 15.94 3.25
N HIS A 30 5.45 15.51 4.48
CA HIS A 30 4.49 16.11 5.37
C HIS A 30 5.12 16.36 6.74
N LEU A 31 4.81 17.52 7.33
CA LEU A 31 5.08 17.78 8.74
C LEU A 31 3.87 17.31 9.52
N VAL A 32 4.04 16.21 10.24
CA VAL A 32 2.99 15.68 11.09
C VAL A 32 3.21 16.19 12.50
N GLU A 33 2.30 17.04 12.95
CA GLU A 33 2.20 17.39 14.37
C GLU A 33 1.75 16.14 15.14
N GLY A 34 2.67 15.61 15.94
CA GLY A 34 2.39 14.54 16.89
C GLY A 34 1.56 15.11 18.03
N GLY A 35 0.53 14.39 18.46
CA GLY A 35 -0.08 14.71 19.76
C GLY A 35 0.82 14.27 20.92
N GLN A 36 0.38 14.62 22.13
CA GLN A 36 1.17 14.42 23.35
C GLN A 36 1.66 12.97 23.50
N THR A 37 0.78 12.01 23.26
CA THR A 37 1.11 10.57 23.35
C THR A 37 2.13 10.13 22.30
N ALA A 38 1.98 10.56 21.04
CA ALA A 38 2.96 10.21 20.01
C ALA A 38 4.34 10.81 20.32
N THR A 39 4.35 12.02 20.91
CA THR A 39 5.56 12.72 21.31
C THR A 39 6.30 12.01 22.45
N GLU A 40 5.57 11.47 23.43
CA GLU A 40 6.17 10.72 24.55
C GLU A 40 6.92 9.47 24.08
N PHE A 41 6.38 8.74 23.11
CA PHE A 41 7.00 7.53 22.57
C PHE A 41 8.04 7.80 21.47
N TRP A 42 7.87 8.89 20.70
CA TRP A 42 8.71 9.19 19.53
C TRP A 42 9.82 10.21 19.82
N GLY A 43 9.72 10.95 20.92
CA GLY A 43 10.71 11.94 21.35
C GLY A 43 10.71 13.24 20.55
N SER A 44 9.80 13.40 19.58
CA SER A 44 9.61 14.64 18.82
C SER A 44 8.14 14.99 18.66
N PHE A 45 7.82 16.26 18.86
CA PHE A 45 6.48 16.82 18.64
C PHE A 45 6.14 16.96 17.15
N ILE A 46 7.16 17.08 16.30
CA ILE A 46 6.98 17.18 14.84
C ILE A 46 7.68 15.99 14.20
N ASN A 47 6.94 15.20 13.42
CA ASN A 47 7.50 14.14 12.60
C ASN A 47 7.57 14.59 11.14
N LEU A 48 8.77 14.53 10.55
CA LEU A 48 8.99 14.79 9.13
C LEU A 48 8.85 13.47 8.38
N ASP A 49 7.71 13.26 7.71
CA ASP A 49 7.44 12.02 7.00
C ASP A 49 7.38 12.21 5.48
N PHE A 50 8.20 11.47 4.75
CA PHE A 50 8.12 11.38 3.28
C PHE A 50 7.38 10.14 2.79
N TYR A 51 7.26 9.12 3.64
CA TYR A 51 7.14 7.75 3.18
C TYR A 51 5.74 7.17 3.35
N SER A 52 4.98 7.62 4.33
CA SER A 52 3.87 6.82 4.83
C SER A 52 2.59 7.62 5.01
N TYR A 53 2.66 8.90 5.38
CA TYR A 53 1.50 9.76 5.61
C TYR A 53 0.67 9.93 4.33
N TYR A 54 1.28 10.39 3.24
CA TYR A 54 0.54 10.54 1.98
C TYR A 54 0.14 9.19 1.41
N LYS A 55 0.93 8.12 1.58
CA LYS A 55 0.49 6.78 1.19
C LYS A 55 -0.80 6.39 1.89
N MET A 56 -0.91 6.62 3.20
CA MET A 56 -2.12 6.41 3.97
C MET A 56 -3.29 7.21 3.36
N ILE A 57 -3.12 8.51 3.13
CA ILE A 57 -4.20 9.37 2.59
C ILE A 57 -4.69 8.89 1.22
N PHE A 58 -3.78 8.63 0.29
CA PHE A 58 -4.10 8.12 -1.04
C PHE A 58 -4.73 6.72 -0.98
N PHE A 59 -4.24 5.86 -0.08
CA PHE A 59 -4.78 4.52 0.16
C PHE A 59 -6.20 4.57 0.70
N LEU A 60 -6.47 5.37 1.72
CA LEU A 60 -7.80 5.51 2.32
C LEU A 60 -8.78 6.09 1.31
N THR A 61 -8.34 7.07 0.52
CA THR A 61 -9.17 7.68 -0.53
C THR A 61 -9.52 6.66 -1.62
N ALA A 62 -8.53 5.92 -2.14
CA ALA A 62 -8.76 4.88 -3.14
C ALA A 62 -9.62 3.73 -2.58
N SER A 63 -9.40 3.34 -1.33
CA SER A 63 -10.17 2.31 -0.63
C SER A 63 -11.61 2.74 -0.38
N PHE A 64 -11.86 4.02 -0.11
CA PHE A 64 -13.21 4.57 0.03
C PHE A 64 -13.99 4.49 -1.29
N PHE A 65 -13.38 4.88 -2.41
CA PHE A 65 -14.01 4.71 -3.73
C PHE A 65 -14.21 3.24 -4.09
N LEU A 66 -13.26 2.37 -3.74
CA LEU A 66 -13.39 0.93 -3.87
C LEU A 66 -14.58 0.42 -3.05
N LEU A 67 -14.76 0.88 -1.82
CA LEU A 67 -15.87 0.48 -0.96
C LEU A 67 -17.22 0.81 -1.60
N ILE A 68 -17.41 2.05 -2.04
CA ILE A 68 -18.68 2.50 -2.65
C ILE A 68 -18.99 1.67 -3.90
N THR A 69 -18.01 1.50 -4.78
CA THR A 69 -18.19 0.73 -6.02
C THR A 69 -18.41 -0.75 -5.75
N PHE A 70 -17.75 -1.31 -4.73
CA PHE A 70 -17.91 -2.69 -4.32
C PHE A 70 -19.26 -2.96 -3.64
N LEU A 71 -19.74 -2.08 -2.77
CA LEU A 71 -21.08 -2.20 -2.17
C LEU A 71 -22.17 -2.22 -3.25
N LYS A 72 -22.06 -1.36 -4.26
CA LYS A 72 -22.96 -1.37 -5.42
C LYS A 72 -22.85 -2.68 -6.21
N TYR A 73 -21.66 -3.27 -6.31
CA TYR A 73 -21.48 -4.55 -6.98
C TYR A 73 -22.17 -5.67 -6.20
N VAL A 74 -22.05 -5.66 -4.87
CA VAL A 74 -22.69 -6.63 -3.98
C VAL A 74 -24.20 -6.54 -4.03
N ASP A 75 -24.76 -5.32 -4.07
CA ASP A 75 -26.21 -5.14 -4.22
C ASP A 75 -26.76 -5.77 -5.50
N LEU A 76 -26.00 -5.68 -6.60
CA LEU A 76 -26.41 -6.22 -7.91
C LEU A 76 -26.13 -7.71 -8.10
N ASN A 77 -25.05 -8.25 -7.50
CA ASN A 77 -24.54 -9.60 -7.82
C ASN A 77 -24.46 -10.53 -6.61
N GLY A 78 -24.65 -10.00 -5.39
CA GLY A 78 -24.30 -10.68 -4.15
C GLY A 78 -22.79 -10.85 -3.95
N ILE A 79 -22.45 -11.58 -2.89
CA ILE A 79 -21.07 -11.96 -2.56
C ILE A 79 -20.88 -13.45 -2.90
N LYS A 80 -19.69 -13.80 -3.43
CA LYS A 80 -19.32 -15.21 -3.67
C LYS A 80 -19.31 -16.01 -2.39
N LYS A 81 -19.84 -17.23 -2.38
CA LYS A 81 -19.74 -18.11 -1.21
C LYS A 81 -18.33 -18.71 -1.11
N THR A 82 -17.59 -18.35 -0.07
CA THR A 82 -16.25 -18.90 0.21
C THR A 82 -15.87 -18.78 1.68
N ASN A 83 -15.05 -19.71 2.15
CA ASN A 83 -14.51 -19.72 3.51
C ASN A 83 -13.39 -18.68 3.72
N TYR A 84 -12.86 -18.07 2.65
CA TYR A 84 -11.81 -17.04 2.75
C TYR A 84 -12.26 -15.79 3.52
N TYR A 85 -13.56 -15.56 3.70
CA TYR A 85 -14.05 -14.45 4.52
C TYR A 85 -13.90 -14.70 6.02
N LEU A 86 -13.79 -15.95 6.46
CA LEU A 86 -13.67 -16.26 7.88
C LEU A 86 -12.42 -15.63 8.51
N PRO A 87 -11.19 -15.85 8.00
CA PRO A 87 -10.01 -15.21 8.58
C PRO A 87 -10.05 -13.69 8.47
N ALA A 88 -10.57 -13.14 7.36
CA ALA A 88 -10.71 -11.69 7.19
C ALA A 88 -11.69 -11.09 8.21
N ALA A 89 -12.85 -11.72 8.41
CA ALA A 89 -13.85 -11.28 9.37
C ALA A 89 -13.36 -11.36 10.81
N VAL A 90 -12.70 -12.47 11.18
CA VAL A 90 -12.08 -12.63 12.50
C VAL A 90 -11.08 -11.50 12.73
N TYR A 91 -10.13 -11.29 11.82
CA TYR A 91 -9.15 -10.21 11.96
C TYR A 91 -9.81 -8.82 12.05
N SER A 92 -10.80 -8.51 11.20
CA SER A 92 -11.56 -7.25 11.28
C SER A 92 -12.18 -7.03 12.66
N ILE A 93 -12.86 -8.04 13.20
CA ILE A 93 -13.54 -7.97 14.50
C ILE A 93 -12.52 -7.71 15.60
N PHE A 94 -11.43 -8.47 15.63
CA PHE A 94 -10.38 -8.27 16.64
C PHE A 94 -9.69 -6.92 16.53
N ALA A 95 -9.41 -6.44 15.31
CA ALA A 95 -8.82 -5.11 15.08
C ALA A 95 -9.74 -4.00 15.59
N VAL A 96 -11.05 -4.08 15.30
CA VAL A 96 -12.04 -3.11 15.78
C VAL A 96 -12.20 -3.17 17.30
N LEU A 97 -12.32 -4.36 17.89
CA LEU A 97 -12.42 -4.50 19.35
C LEU A 97 -11.16 -4.00 20.06
N SER A 98 -9.98 -4.26 19.49
CA SER A 98 -8.71 -3.72 19.99
C SER A 98 -8.70 -2.19 19.95
N SER A 99 -9.19 -1.60 18.86
CA SER A 99 -9.28 -0.14 18.70
C SER A 99 -10.14 0.53 19.79
N PHE A 100 -11.26 -0.09 20.17
CA PHE A 100 -12.12 0.40 21.25
C PHE A 100 -11.50 0.25 22.64
N LYS A 101 -10.63 -0.73 22.86
CA LYS A 101 -9.95 -0.96 24.14
C LYS A 101 -8.57 -0.33 24.26
N ALA A 102 -8.01 0.18 23.16
CA ALA A 102 -6.67 0.78 23.16
C ALA A 102 -6.60 2.01 24.06
N GLU A 103 -5.51 2.10 24.83
CA GLU A 103 -5.15 3.25 25.68
C GLU A 103 -4.89 4.50 24.83
N TYR A 104 -4.12 4.34 23.75
CA TYR A 104 -3.69 5.44 22.88
C TYR A 104 -4.61 5.64 21.68
N LYS A 105 -5.77 6.27 21.91
CA LYS A 105 -6.78 6.54 20.87
C LYS A 105 -6.25 7.36 19.69
N GLU A 106 -5.32 8.26 19.94
CA GLU A 106 -4.72 9.05 18.89
C GLU A 106 -3.96 8.19 17.88
N ILE A 107 -3.16 7.23 18.36
CA ILE A 107 -2.41 6.28 17.50
C ILE A 107 -3.38 5.39 16.72
N VAL A 108 -4.52 5.01 17.31
CA VAL A 108 -5.56 4.23 16.62
C VAL A 108 -6.11 4.97 15.39
N ILE A 109 -6.29 6.28 15.48
CA ILE A 109 -6.93 7.10 14.43
C ILE A 109 -5.89 7.65 13.44
N LYS A 110 -4.76 8.16 13.92
CA LYS A 110 -3.71 8.77 13.09
C LYS A 110 -2.69 7.76 12.56
N GLY A 111 -2.55 6.63 13.25
CA GLY A 111 -1.48 5.67 13.03
C GLY A 111 -0.20 6.07 13.76
N PHE A 112 0.70 5.11 13.94
CA PHE A 112 1.99 5.35 14.59
C PHE A 112 2.92 6.16 13.66
N PRO A 113 3.76 7.08 14.18
CA PRO A 113 4.74 7.82 13.37
C PRO A 113 5.55 6.90 12.43
N ASP A 114 5.88 7.41 11.25
CA ASP A 114 6.55 6.74 10.12
C ASP A 114 5.81 5.56 9.47
N ARG A 115 4.68 5.11 10.04
CA ARG A 115 3.87 4.02 9.50
C ARG A 115 2.50 4.50 9.03
N TYR A 116 1.86 5.32 9.85
CA TYR A 116 0.51 5.83 9.63
C TYR A 116 -0.52 4.73 9.31
N GLU A 117 -0.30 3.52 9.85
CA GLU A 117 -1.22 2.39 9.74
C GLU A 117 -2.25 2.47 10.86
N ASN A 118 -3.31 3.23 10.61
CA ASN A 118 -4.45 3.34 11.52
C ASN A 118 -5.48 2.21 11.30
N ILE A 119 -6.50 2.16 12.14
CA ILE A 119 -7.56 1.14 12.03
C ILE A 119 -8.26 1.15 10.66
N PHE A 120 -8.44 2.32 10.05
CA PHE A 120 -9.09 2.43 8.73
C PHE A 120 -8.21 1.86 7.62
N VAL A 121 -6.88 2.00 7.72
CA VAL A 121 -5.93 1.37 6.79
C VAL A 121 -6.04 -0.15 6.87
N LEU A 122 -6.06 -0.70 8.09
CA LEU A 122 -6.21 -2.15 8.30
C LEU A 122 -7.51 -2.69 7.71
N LEU A 123 -8.63 -1.99 7.93
CA LEU A 123 -9.92 -2.35 7.34
C LEU A 123 -9.92 -2.19 5.81
N GLY A 124 -9.19 -1.19 5.28
CA GLY A 124 -8.97 -1.02 3.86
C GLY A 124 -8.25 -2.22 3.24
N TYR A 125 -7.19 -2.74 3.87
CA TYR A 125 -6.50 -3.94 3.39
C TYR A 125 -7.44 -5.15 3.29
N LEU A 126 -8.35 -5.31 4.25
CA LEU A 126 -9.35 -6.39 4.24
C LEU A 126 -10.40 -6.18 3.17
N LEU A 127 -10.83 -4.93 2.92
CA LEU A 127 -11.70 -4.59 1.80
C LEU A 127 -11.08 -4.99 0.47
N LEU A 128 -9.78 -4.74 0.27
CA LEU A 128 -9.06 -5.15 -0.94
C LEU A 128 -9.12 -6.68 -1.13
N VAL A 129 -8.90 -7.44 -0.06
CA VAL A 129 -9.00 -8.91 -0.10
C VAL A 129 -10.41 -9.35 -0.49
N VAL A 130 -11.45 -8.83 0.18
CA VAL A 130 -12.84 -9.18 -0.11
C VAL A 130 -13.23 -8.80 -1.54
N ALA A 131 -12.85 -7.60 -2.00
CA ALA A 131 -13.10 -7.16 -3.38
C ALA A 131 -12.37 -8.06 -4.39
N ALA A 132 -11.09 -8.38 -4.17
CA ALA A 132 -10.31 -9.23 -5.06
C ALA A 132 -10.91 -10.64 -5.18
N VAL A 133 -11.31 -11.28 -4.09
CA VAL A 133 -11.97 -12.60 -4.09
C VAL A 133 -13.22 -12.60 -4.97
N ASN A 134 -14.02 -11.53 -4.91
CA ASN A 134 -15.26 -11.41 -5.68
C ASN A 134 -15.00 -11.09 -7.17
N ILE A 135 -14.01 -10.25 -7.47
CA ILE A 135 -13.84 -9.66 -8.80
C ILE A 135 -12.79 -10.37 -9.67
N VAL A 136 -11.81 -11.03 -9.05
CA VAL A 136 -10.76 -11.79 -9.72
C VAL A 136 -11.21 -13.24 -9.84
N ASP A 137 -12.01 -13.50 -10.87
CA ASP A 137 -12.74 -14.76 -11.06
C ASP A 137 -12.24 -15.62 -12.23
N ASN A 138 -11.32 -15.08 -13.03
CA ASN A 138 -10.82 -15.74 -14.24
C ASN A 138 -9.34 -15.46 -14.47
N LYS A 139 -8.73 -16.26 -15.36
CA LYS A 139 -7.30 -16.17 -15.69
C LYS A 139 -6.88 -14.78 -16.17
N LYS A 140 -7.71 -14.09 -16.96
CA LYS A 140 -7.40 -12.75 -17.49
C LYS A 140 -7.34 -11.72 -16.36
N SER A 141 -8.32 -11.73 -15.46
CA SER A 141 -8.36 -10.86 -14.27
C SER A 141 -7.18 -11.15 -13.35
N PHE A 142 -6.82 -12.42 -13.16
CA PHE A 142 -5.67 -12.82 -12.35
C PHE A 142 -4.33 -12.34 -12.95
N LYS A 143 -4.11 -12.58 -14.26
CA LYS A 143 -2.92 -12.07 -14.98
C LYS A 143 -2.81 -10.54 -14.88
N LEU A 144 -3.95 -9.82 -14.91
CA LEU A 144 -3.99 -8.37 -14.79
C LEU A 144 -3.51 -7.88 -13.41
N ILE A 145 -3.95 -8.50 -12.31
CA ILE A 145 -3.48 -8.17 -10.96
C ILE A 145 -1.99 -8.51 -10.79
N LEU A 146 -1.54 -9.66 -11.30
CA LEU A 146 -0.11 -10.01 -11.29
C LEU A 146 0.74 -9.00 -12.05
N LYS A 147 0.27 -8.54 -13.22
CA LYS A 147 0.98 -7.53 -14.00
C LYS A 147 1.09 -6.22 -13.21
N ALA A 148 0.02 -5.78 -12.55
CA ALA A 148 0.03 -4.60 -11.69
C ALA A 148 1.05 -4.73 -10.54
N LEU A 149 1.10 -5.90 -9.88
CA LEU A 149 2.06 -6.21 -8.82
C LEU A 149 3.50 -6.19 -9.34
N PHE A 150 3.79 -6.86 -10.46
CA PHE A 150 5.15 -6.91 -11.01
C PHE A 150 5.62 -5.56 -11.53
N ILE A 151 4.73 -4.72 -12.07
CA ILE A 151 5.08 -3.33 -12.41
C ILE A 151 5.48 -2.56 -11.14
N SER A 152 4.70 -2.66 -10.06
CA SER A 152 5.07 -2.04 -8.78
C SER A 152 6.42 -2.54 -8.29
N ALA A 153 6.63 -3.86 -8.26
CA ALA A 153 7.85 -4.46 -7.76
C ALA A 153 9.06 -4.04 -8.61
N PHE A 154 8.88 -3.92 -9.92
CA PHE A 154 9.92 -3.47 -10.83
C PHE A 154 10.32 -2.01 -10.57
N ILE A 155 9.35 -1.11 -10.40
CA ILE A 155 9.62 0.30 -10.05
C ILE A 155 10.40 0.39 -8.74
N LEU A 156 9.94 -0.32 -7.71
CA LEU A 156 10.59 -0.34 -6.40
C LEU A 156 11.99 -0.96 -6.44
N ALA A 157 12.19 -1.99 -7.25
CA ALA A 157 13.48 -2.64 -7.44
C ALA A 157 14.48 -1.74 -8.15
N ILE A 158 14.05 -1.00 -9.19
CA ILE A 158 14.92 0.00 -9.84
C ILE A 158 15.36 1.04 -8.82
N HIS A 159 14.44 1.63 -8.06
CA HIS A 159 14.78 2.59 -7.01
C HIS A 159 15.76 1.99 -6.00
N GLY A 160 15.51 0.77 -5.54
CA GLY A 160 16.37 0.09 -4.57
C GLY A 160 17.79 -0.21 -5.10
N ILE A 161 17.91 -0.64 -6.36
CA ILE A 161 19.22 -0.86 -7.01
C ILE A 161 19.99 0.45 -7.12
N LEU A 162 19.33 1.53 -7.52
CA LEU A 162 19.96 2.85 -7.61
C LEU A 162 20.44 3.33 -6.23
N GLN A 163 19.65 3.16 -5.17
CA GLN A 163 20.05 3.45 -3.79
C GLN A 163 21.28 2.64 -3.35
N PHE A 164 21.34 1.36 -3.70
CA PHE A 164 22.50 0.50 -3.41
C PHE A 164 23.80 1.05 -4.02
N TYR A 165 23.72 1.62 -5.23
CA TYR A 165 24.86 2.26 -5.90
C TYR A 165 25.07 3.74 -5.54
N ASN A 166 24.32 4.28 -4.56
CA ASN A 166 24.31 5.70 -4.16
C ASN A 166 23.77 6.68 -5.22
N TYR A 167 22.96 6.20 -6.18
CA TYR A 167 22.27 7.03 -7.17
C TYR A 167 20.80 7.24 -6.79
N ASP A 168 20.54 7.62 -5.55
CA ASP A 168 19.16 7.80 -5.08
C ASP A 168 18.47 8.97 -5.79
N LEU A 169 17.58 8.65 -6.73
CA LEU A 169 16.86 9.62 -7.56
C LEU A 169 16.06 10.60 -6.71
N LEU A 170 15.46 10.14 -5.61
CA LEU A 170 14.64 10.96 -4.72
C LEU A 170 15.49 11.88 -3.83
N ALA A 171 16.77 11.54 -3.64
CA ALA A 171 17.73 12.39 -2.93
C ALA A 171 18.41 13.44 -3.84
N THR A 172 18.32 13.31 -5.16
CA THR A 172 18.81 14.35 -6.08
C THR A 172 18.07 15.68 -5.89
N GLU A 173 18.66 16.79 -6.32
CA GLU A 173 18.00 18.10 -6.26
C GLU A 173 16.63 18.10 -6.96
N PHE A 174 16.57 17.49 -8.15
CA PHE A 174 15.32 17.32 -8.89
C PHE A 174 14.30 16.45 -8.13
N GLY A 175 14.75 15.30 -7.60
CA GLY A 175 13.89 14.40 -6.83
C GLY A 175 13.33 15.06 -5.58
N ARG A 176 14.18 15.77 -4.83
CA ARG A 176 13.78 16.53 -3.63
C ARG A 176 12.71 17.56 -3.96
N LYS A 177 12.87 18.32 -5.05
CA LYS A 177 11.88 19.30 -5.50
C LYS A 177 10.51 18.67 -5.86
N LEU A 178 10.49 17.41 -6.32
CA LEU A 178 9.25 16.71 -6.63
C LEU A 178 8.50 16.22 -5.38
N ILE A 179 9.23 15.82 -4.34
CA ILE A 179 8.66 15.22 -3.13
C ILE A 179 8.55 16.21 -1.97
N THR A 180 8.92 17.47 -2.18
CA THR A 180 8.94 18.50 -1.13
C THR A 180 8.01 19.64 -1.52
N PRO A 181 7.03 20.00 -0.67
CA PRO A 181 6.21 21.19 -0.87
C PRO A 181 7.03 22.48 -0.69
N ASP A 182 6.63 23.51 -1.44
CA ASP A 182 7.24 24.85 -1.35
C ASP A 182 7.25 25.38 0.10
N GLY A 183 8.37 25.96 0.49
CA GLY A 183 8.56 26.55 1.82
C GLY A 183 9.08 25.57 2.89
N LEU A 184 9.30 24.30 2.54
CA LEU A 184 9.82 23.28 3.44
C LEU A 184 11.21 22.75 3.04
N ASP A 185 11.83 23.37 2.04
CA ASP A 185 13.17 23.02 1.52
C ASP A 185 14.25 22.98 2.61
N PHE A 186 14.16 23.90 3.58
CA PHE A 186 15.09 23.98 4.72
C PHE A 186 15.16 22.70 5.54
N PHE A 187 14.05 21.97 5.67
CA PHE A 187 14.03 20.69 6.40
C PHE A 187 14.75 19.60 5.60
N VAL A 188 14.60 19.62 4.27
CA VAL A 188 15.10 18.58 3.38
C VAL A 188 16.61 18.64 3.21
N ASP A 189 17.20 19.83 3.19
CA ASP A 189 18.66 19.98 3.11
C ASP A 189 19.40 19.48 4.36
N ARG A 190 18.68 19.29 5.48
CA ARG A 190 19.24 18.71 6.71
C ARG A 190 18.91 17.23 6.90
N LEU A 191 18.02 16.68 6.09
CA LEU A 191 17.62 15.28 6.16
C LEU A 191 18.64 14.42 5.43
N SER A 192 19.40 13.63 6.19
CA SER A 192 20.14 12.51 5.62
C SER A 192 19.15 11.39 5.34
N PHE A 193 18.90 11.09 4.06
CA PHE A 193 18.25 9.84 3.68
C PHE A 193 18.97 8.66 4.34
N ILE A 194 18.24 7.56 4.59
CA ILE A 194 18.50 6.48 5.59
C ILE A 194 19.95 5.94 5.65
N GLY A 195 20.73 6.09 4.59
CA GLY A 195 22.19 5.98 4.64
C GLY A 195 22.78 5.67 3.27
N ARG A 196 24.12 5.63 3.21
CA ARG A 196 24.83 5.24 1.97
C ARG A 196 24.65 3.74 1.72
N ARG A 197 24.34 3.38 0.47
CA ARG A 197 24.16 2.00 0.00
C ARG A 197 23.10 1.19 0.76
N ILE A 198 22.13 1.86 1.37
CA ILE A 198 21.01 1.21 2.06
C ILE A 198 19.81 1.16 1.11
N ILE A 199 19.24 -0.02 0.94
CA ILE A 199 18.05 -0.23 0.11
C ILE A 199 16.81 -0.05 0.98
N TYR A 200 16.11 1.07 0.80
CA TYR A 200 14.84 1.34 1.45
C TYR A 200 13.71 1.62 0.44
N SER A 201 14.04 1.73 -0.85
CA SER A 201 13.17 2.11 -1.95
C SER A 201 12.32 3.31 -1.55
N THR A 202 11.01 3.16 -1.55
CA THR A 202 10.06 4.14 -1.00
C THR A 202 9.50 3.71 0.35
N MET A 203 9.95 2.62 0.96
CA MET A 203 9.30 1.95 2.09
C MET A 203 9.84 2.36 3.48
N TYR A 204 10.65 3.41 3.59
CA TYR A 204 11.29 3.89 4.83
C TYR A 204 12.23 2.89 5.54
N ASN A 205 11.80 1.66 5.77
CA ASN A 205 12.55 0.64 6.49
C ASN A 205 13.09 -0.44 5.52
N PRO A 206 14.40 -0.73 5.51
CA PRO A 206 14.97 -1.81 4.70
C PRO A 206 14.35 -3.18 4.95
N ASN A 207 13.85 -3.44 6.17
CA ASN A 207 13.17 -4.69 6.50
C ASN A 207 11.84 -4.84 5.74
N TYR A 208 11.15 -3.72 5.43
CA TYR A 208 9.93 -3.75 4.63
C TYR A 208 10.25 -4.08 3.17
N VAL A 209 11.33 -3.52 2.62
CA VAL A 209 11.80 -3.90 1.28
C VAL A 209 12.19 -5.37 1.24
N GLY A 210 12.95 -5.85 2.23
CA GLY A 210 13.37 -7.25 2.31
C GLY A 210 12.17 -8.22 2.39
N SER A 211 11.17 -7.89 3.21
CA SER A 211 9.94 -8.69 3.33
C SER A 211 9.14 -8.69 2.03
N TYR A 212 8.94 -7.51 1.43
CA TYR A 212 8.23 -7.37 0.16
C TYR A 212 8.93 -8.11 -0.99
N ALA A 213 10.24 -7.94 -1.13
CA ALA A 213 11.05 -8.61 -2.15
C ALA A 213 11.01 -10.14 -1.99
N SER A 214 11.04 -10.63 -0.75
CA SER A 214 10.93 -12.07 -0.46
C SER A 214 9.57 -12.63 -0.89
N MET A 215 8.48 -11.92 -0.57
CA MET A 215 7.13 -12.34 -0.96
C MET A 215 6.96 -12.37 -2.48
N VAL A 216 7.37 -11.30 -3.18
CA VAL A 216 7.29 -11.22 -4.65
C VAL A 216 8.21 -12.25 -5.31
N GLY A 217 9.42 -12.44 -4.76
CA GLY A 217 10.38 -13.43 -5.25
C GLY A 217 9.87 -14.85 -5.16
N ILE A 218 9.33 -15.25 -4.01
CA ILE A 218 8.73 -16.59 -3.82
C ILE A 218 7.53 -16.79 -4.76
N LEU A 219 6.68 -15.77 -4.92
CA LEU A 219 5.56 -15.81 -5.86
C LEU A 219 6.06 -16.00 -7.30
N ALA A 220 7.07 -15.23 -7.73
CA ALA A 220 7.64 -15.33 -9.07
C ALA A 220 8.25 -16.72 -9.33
N LEU A 221 8.99 -17.28 -8.37
CA LEU A 221 9.55 -18.63 -8.46
C LEU A 221 8.46 -19.70 -8.54
N GLY A 222 7.39 -19.56 -7.75
CA GLY A 222 6.24 -20.46 -7.80
C GLY A 222 5.52 -20.43 -9.15
N LEU A 223 5.31 -19.24 -9.71
CA LEU A 223 4.72 -19.06 -11.04
C LEU A 223 5.61 -19.65 -12.14
N TYR A 224 6.93 -19.41 -12.08
CA TYR A 224 7.91 -19.97 -13.01
C TYR A 224 7.90 -21.50 -12.98
N SER A 225 7.98 -22.11 -11.79
CA SER A 225 7.93 -23.56 -11.61
C SER A 225 6.63 -24.18 -12.14
N SER A 226 5.48 -23.52 -11.92
CA SER A 226 4.20 -23.94 -12.45
C SER A 226 4.14 -23.87 -13.98
N SER A 227 4.74 -22.84 -14.58
CA SER A 227 4.79 -22.66 -16.04
C SER A 227 5.59 -23.76 -16.76
N GLN A 228 6.65 -24.28 -16.13
CA GLN A 228 7.46 -25.36 -16.69
C GLN A 228 6.69 -26.69 -16.73
N LYS A 229 5.92 -26.99 -15.68
CA LYS A 229 5.09 -28.21 -15.60
C LYS A 229 3.90 -28.17 -16.56
N ASN A 230 3.33 -26.99 -16.79
CA ASN A 230 2.20 -26.78 -17.68
C ASN A 230 2.58 -25.80 -18.79
N LYS A 231 3.07 -26.30 -19.93
CA LYS A 231 3.46 -25.53 -21.15
C LYS A 231 2.41 -24.51 -21.66
N LYS A 232 1.21 -24.44 -21.07
CA LYS A 232 0.06 -23.59 -21.48
C LYS A 232 -0.44 -22.61 -20.40
N LEU A 233 0.18 -22.49 -19.24
CA LEU A 233 -0.43 -21.70 -18.15
C LEU A 233 -0.16 -20.18 -18.23
N PHE A 234 0.88 -19.74 -18.95
CA PHE A 234 1.31 -18.33 -18.92
C PHE A 234 1.51 -17.61 -20.26
N ILE A 235 1.46 -18.31 -21.41
CA ILE A 235 1.26 -17.67 -22.72
C ILE A 235 -0.24 -17.76 -23.02
#